data_AF-A0A537N357-F1
#
_entry.id   AF-A0A537N357-F1
#
_cell.length_a   1.000
_cell.length_b   1.000
_cell.length_c   1.000
_cell.angle_alpha   90.00
_cell.angle_beta   90.00
_cell.angle_gamma   90.00
#
_symmetry.space_group_name_H-M   'P 1'
#
loop_
_entity.id
_entity.type
_entity.pdbx_description
1 polymer ?
#
loop_
_entity_poly.entity_id
_entity_poly.type
_entity_poly.pdbx_seq_one_letter_code
_entity_poly.pdbx_strand_id
1 'polypeptide(L)'
;MLLMTESDLPLERIARGKVRDVYEVEGDRLLLVATDRVSAYDVVMAEPIPLKGAVLTQVSAWWFRQLGGLLKHHMIAADGDEIIAQVPALAGHRQAIAGR
;
A
#
# COMPACT_ATOMS: atom_id res chain seq x y z
N MET A 1 15.28 8.19 3.50
CA MET A 1 14.06 7.35 3.49
C MET A 1 12.91 8.22 3.95
N LEU A 2 11.95 8.50 3.07
CA LEU A 2 11.01 9.61 3.25
C LEU A 2 9.79 9.18 4.06
N LEU A 3 9.42 10.03 5.01
CA LEU A 3 8.10 10.05 5.62
C LEU A 3 7.03 10.20 4.52
N MET A 4 6.00 9.35 4.53
CA MET A 4 4.94 9.39 3.52
C MET A 4 3.58 9.54 4.17
N THR A 5 3.02 10.75 4.18
CA THR A 5 1.65 11.00 4.65
C THR A 5 0.62 10.85 3.54
N GLU A 6 1.02 10.93 2.28
CA GLU A 6 0.17 10.79 1.10
C GLU A 6 0.98 10.17 -0.03
N SER A 7 0.34 9.36 -0.88
CA SER A 7 0.97 8.89 -2.12
C SER A 7 0.46 9.70 -3.32
N ASP A 8 1.34 9.88 -4.29
CA ASP A 8 1.04 10.48 -5.58
C ASP A 8 1.55 9.53 -6.66
N LEU A 9 0.61 8.83 -7.29
CA LEU A 9 0.88 7.78 -8.27
C LEU A 9 0.08 8.10 -9.54
N PRO A 10 0.59 7.70 -10.73
CA PRO A 10 -0.04 7.97 -12.02
C PRO A 10 -1.18 6.97 -12.30
N LEU A 11 -2.10 6.82 -11.34
CA LEU A 11 -3.27 5.95 -11.38
C LEU A 11 -4.48 6.73 -10.84
N GLU A 12 -5.69 6.28 -11.19
CA GLU A 12 -6.90 6.85 -10.63
C GLU A 12 -7.01 6.51 -9.14
N ARG A 13 -6.98 7.54 -8.29
CA ARG A 13 -7.17 7.38 -6.84
C ARG A 13 -8.67 7.37 -6.53
N ILE A 14 -9.20 6.20 -6.21
CA ILE A 14 -10.63 6.03 -5.89
C ILE A 14 -10.97 6.35 -4.44
N ALA A 15 -10.00 6.23 -3.52
CA ALA A 15 -10.23 6.54 -2.11
C ALA A 15 -8.97 6.94 -1.35
N ARG A 16 -9.17 7.73 -0.30
CA ARG A 16 -8.18 7.99 0.74
C ARG A 16 -8.80 7.67 2.10
N GLY A 17 -8.38 6.56 2.67
CA GLY A 17 -8.71 6.21 4.04
C GLY A 17 -7.79 6.87 5.05
N LYS A 18 -8.01 6.61 6.33
CA LYS A 18 -7.17 7.11 7.43
C LYS A 18 -5.69 6.72 7.27
N VAL A 19 -5.44 5.51 6.78
CA VAL A 19 -4.09 4.93 6.67
C VAL A 19 -3.67 4.62 5.24
N ARG A 20 -4.60 4.30 4.33
CA ARG A 20 -4.28 3.83 2.98
C ARG A 20 -4.82 4.79 1.93
N ASP A 21 -4.02 5.06 0.93
CA ASP A 21 -4.47 5.61 -0.35
C ASP A 21 -4.76 4.41 -1.28
N VAL A 22 -5.89 4.44 -1.98
CA VAL A 22 -6.36 3.31 -2.81
C VAL A 22 -6.48 3.77 -4.25
N TYR A 23 -5.82 3.04 -5.14
CA TYR A 23 -5.81 3.30 -6.57
C TYR A 23 -6.47 2.16 -7.32
N GLU A 24 -7.23 2.51 -8.34
CA GLU A 24 -7.72 1.56 -9.32
C GLU A 24 -6.57 1.09 -10.20
N VAL A 25 -6.56 -0.22 -10.45
CA VAL A 25 -5.73 -0.88 -11.45
C VAL A 25 -6.69 -1.58 -12.42
N GLU A 26 -6.21 -1.94 -13.61
CA GLU A 26 -7.05 -2.63 -14.60
C GLU A 26 -7.74 -3.89 -14.04
N GLY A 27 -9.02 -4.03 -14.42
CA GLY A 27 -9.89 -5.14 -14.04
C GLY A 27 -10.56 -4.91 -12.68
N ASP A 28 -10.52 -5.91 -11.82
CA ASP A 28 -11.05 -5.89 -10.46
C ASP A 28 -9.94 -5.72 -9.40
N ARG A 29 -8.79 -5.16 -9.81
CA ARG A 29 -7.58 -5.06 -8.99
C ARG A 29 -7.43 -3.65 -8.41
N LEU A 30 -6.93 -3.60 -7.18
CA LEU A 30 -6.63 -2.36 -6.49
C LEU A 30 -5.17 -2.35 -6.03
N LEU A 31 -4.53 -1.19 -6.12
CA LEU A 31 -3.28 -0.92 -5.43
C LEU A 31 -3.58 -0.18 -4.12
N LEU A 32 -3.19 -0.79 -3.01
CA LEU A 32 -3.37 -0.24 -1.67
C LEU A 32 -2.02 0.24 -1.15
N VAL A 33 -1.84 1.54 -0.99
CA VAL A 33 -0.59 2.12 -0.50
C VAL A 33 -0.74 2.51 0.96
N ALA A 34 -0.06 1.82 1.87
CA ALA A 34 -0.06 2.18 3.29
C ALA A 34 0.85 3.39 3.56
N THR A 35 0.26 4.44 4.12
CA THR A 35 0.95 5.68 4.53
C THR A 35 1.40 5.60 5.99
N ASP A 36 2.20 6.58 6.39
CA ASP A 36 2.69 6.77 7.74
C ASP A 36 1.68 7.49 8.65
N ARG A 37 0.50 7.86 8.11
CA ARG A 37 -0.63 8.38 8.88
C ARG A 37 -1.11 7.35 9.89
N VAL A 38 -1.52 7.80 11.07
CA VAL A 38 -2.10 7.00 12.14
C VAL A 38 -3.37 7.68 12.64
N SER A 39 -4.33 6.90 13.13
CA SER A 39 -5.58 7.42 13.66
C SER A 39 -5.93 6.75 14.97
N ALA A 40 -6.53 7.51 15.89
CA ALA A 40 -7.18 7.00 17.10
C ALA A 40 -8.47 7.79 17.33
N TYR A 41 -9.47 7.15 17.95
CA TYR A 41 -10.78 7.78 18.21
C TYR A 41 -11.40 8.43 16.96
N ASP A 42 -11.32 7.73 15.82
CA ASP A 42 -11.82 8.17 14.52
C ASP A 42 -11.09 9.35 13.85
N VAL A 43 -10.09 9.94 14.52
CA VAL A 43 -9.34 11.12 14.05
C VAL A 43 -7.95 10.72 13.57
N VAL A 44 -7.52 11.23 12.41
CA VAL A 44 -6.14 11.12 11.91
C VAL A 44 -5.25 12.09 12.70
N MET A 45 -4.16 11.59 13.26
CA MET A 45 -3.23 12.39 14.06
C MET A 45 -2.41 13.34 13.19
N ALA A 46 -1.96 14.46 13.77
CA ALA A 46 -1.13 15.44 13.07
C ALA A 46 0.28 14.89 12.81
N GLU A 47 0.87 14.21 13.81
CA GLU A 47 2.18 13.60 13.70
C GLU A 47 2.08 12.17 13.12
N PRO A 48 2.70 11.90 11.96
CA PRO A 48 2.79 10.55 11.43
C PRO A 48 3.88 9.73 12.11
N ILE A 49 3.83 8.41 11.93
CA ILE A 49 4.88 7.49 12.42
C ILE A 49 5.74 7.07 11.22
N PRO A 50 6.99 7.55 11.10
CA PRO A 50 7.85 7.20 9.98
C PRO A 50 7.92 5.69 9.76
N LEU A 51 7.82 5.26 8.50
CA LEU A 51 7.91 3.85 8.07
C LEU A 51 6.78 2.93 8.53
N LYS A 52 5.81 3.43 9.29
CA LYS A 52 4.66 2.63 9.73
C LYS A 52 3.98 1.95 8.56
N GLY A 53 3.75 2.66 7.45
CA GLY A 53 3.07 2.06 6.30
C GLY A 53 3.84 0.88 5.71
N ALA A 54 5.16 1.00 5.59
CA ALA A 54 6.02 -0.09 5.09
C ALA A 54 6.01 -1.31 6.02
N VAL A 55 6.08 -1.09 7.34
CA VAL A 55 5.99 -2.18 8.32
C VAL A 55 4.64 -2.88 8.24
N LEU A 56 3.54 -2.11 8.18
CA LEU A 56 2.19 -2.68 8.09
C LEU A 56 1.97 -3.50 6.81
N THR A 57 2.48 -3.03 5.67
CA THR A 57 2.43 -3.79 4.42
C THR A 57 3.21 -5.10 4.54
N GLN A 58 4.44 -5.08 5.06
CA GLN A 58 5.26 -6.29 5.19
C GLN A 58 4.66 -7.31 6.18
N VAL A 59 4.12 -6.85 7.31
CA VAL A 59 3.42 -7.73 8.27
C VAL A 59 2.18 -8.35 7.61
N SER A 60 1.40 -7.56 6.87
CA SER A 60 0.21 -8.07 6.16
C SER A 60 0.62 -9.11 5.11
N ALA A 61 1.64 -8.80 4.30
CA ALA A 61 2.15 -9.71 3.28
C ALA A 61 2.69 -11.02 3.86
N TRP A 62 3.35 -10.96 5.03
CA TRP A 62 3.81 -12.14 5.74
C TRP A 62 2.63 -13.04 6.14
N TRP A 63 1.57 -12.46 6.74
CA TRP A 63 0.36 -13.20 7.11
C TRP A 63 -0.36 -13.79 5.90
N PHE A 64 -0.51 -13.04 4.79
CA PHE A 64 -1.11 -13.57 3.58
C PHE A 64 -0.34 -14.79 3.05
N ARG A 65 1.00 -14.76 3.05
CA ARG A 65 1.80 -15.94 2.69
C ARG A 65 1.57 -17.13 3.62
N GLN A 66 1.41 -16.92 4.93
CA GLN A 66 1.09 -18.01 5.85
C GLN A 66 -0.31 -18.61 5.59
N LEU A 67 -1.25 -17.76 5.17
CA LEU A 67 -2.65 -18.13 4.98
C LEU A 67 -2.99 -18.64 3.57
N GLY A 68 -2.15 -18.39 2.56
CA GLY A 68 -2.45 -18.68 1.15
C GLY A 68 -2.71 -20.16 0.83
N GLY A 69 -2.22 -21.09 1.65
CA GLY A 69 -2.54 -22.52 1.54
C GLY A 69 -3.80 -22.96 2.29
N LEU A 70 -4.37 -22.10 3.14
CA LEU A 70 -5.47 -22.42 4.05
C LEU A 70 -6.78 -21.73 3.66
N LEU A 71 -6.71 -20.48 3.19
CA LEU A 71 -7.88 -19.69 2.83
C LEU A 71 -7.57 -18.75 1.67
N LYS A 72 -8.61 -18.44 0.89
CA LYS A 72 -8.51 -17.43 -0.17
C LYS A 72 -8.37 -16.04 0.44
N HIS A 73 -7.48 -15.24 -0.13
CA HIS A 73 -7.25 -13.84 0.24
C HIS A 73 -7.05 -12.99 -1.00
N HIS A 74 -7.04 -11.67 -0.84
CA HIS A 74 -6.99 -10.70 -1.95
C HIS A 74 -5.56 -10.27 -2.37
N MET A 75 -4.52 -10.61 -1.60
CA MET A 75 -3.16 -10.20 -1.96
C MET A 75 -2.69 -10.87 -3.25
N ILE A 76 -2.29 -10.06 -4.24
CA ILE A 76 -1.68 -10.50 -5.50
C ILE A 76 -0.15 -10.40 -5.41
N ALA A 77 0.36 -9.23 -5.04
CA ALA A 77 1.79 -8.96 -4.85
C ALA A 77 1.99 -7.92 -3.74
N ALA A 78 3.18 -7.92 -3.14
CA ALA A 78 3.61 -6.90 -2.17
C ALA A 78 5.05 -6.43 -2.41
N ASP A 79 5.78 -7.09 -3.31
CA ASP A 79 7.08 -6.61 -3.77
C ASP A 79 6.90 -5.50 -4.82
N GLY A 80 7.68 -4.43 -4.69
CA GLY A 80 7.54 -3.27 -5.56
C GLY A 80 7.86 -3.56 -7.03
N ASP A 81 8.82 -4.46 -7.30
CA ASP A 81 9.19 -4.82 -8.67
C ASP A 81 8.14 -5.74 -9.30
N GLU A 82 7.57 -6.66 -8.53
CA GLU A 82 6.42 -7.47 -8.97
C GLU A 82 5.19 -6.61 -9.27
N ILE A 83 4.93 -5.58 -8.46
CA ILE A 83 3.86 -4.61 -8.69
C ILE A 83 4.12 -3.83 -9.99
N ILE A 84 5.34 -3.32 -10.21
CA ILE A 84 5.70 -2.58 -11.43
C ILE A 84 5.61 -3.47 -12.67
N ALA A 85 6.02 -4.73 -12.58
CA ALA A 85 5.89 -5.67 -13.69
C ALA A 85 4.43 -5.86 -14.12
N GLN A 86 3.48 -5.79 -13.18
CA GLN A 86 2.04 -5.89 -13.45
C GLN A 86 1.39 -4.53 -13.77
N VAL A 87 1.99 -3.42 -13.36
CA VAL A 87 1.50 -2.06 -13.56
C VAL A 87 2.66 -1.16 -14.03
N PRO A 88 3.08 -1.26 -15.31
CA PRO A 88 4.29 -0.59 -15.80
C PRO A 88 4.29 0.95 -15.66
N ALA A 89 3.11 1.57 -15.58
CA ALA A 89 2.95 2.99 -15.31
C ALA A 89 3.65 3.45 -14.01
N LEU A 90 3.87 2.53 -13.06
CA LEU A 90 4.52 2.81 -11.78
C LEU A 90 6.06 2.77 -11.81
N ALA A 91 6.69 2.50 -12.96
CA ALA A 91 8.15 2.35 -13.06
C ALA A 91 8.93 3.56 -12.49
N GLY A 92 8.41 4.79 -12.67
CA GLY A 92 8.99 6.01 -12.11
C GLY A 92 8.74 6.23 -10.60
N HIS A 93 7.90 5.40 -9.97
CA HIS A 93 7.38 5.60 -8.61
C HIS A 93 7.82 4.49 -7.64
N ARG A 94 8.84 3.69 -7.99
CA ARG A 94 9.31 2.55 -7.18
C ARG A 94 9.50 2.88 -5.70
N GLN A 95 10.06 4.04 -5.37
CA GLN A 95 10.29 4.43 -3.96
C GLN A 95 8.99 4.61 -3.16
N ALA A 96 7.88 5.00 -3.80
CA ALA A 96 6.59 5.21 -3.13
C ALA A 96 5.89 3.89 -2.76
N ILE A 97 6.21 2.80 -3.47
CA ILE A 97 5.59 1.47 -3.32
C ILE A 97 6.58 0.40 -2.82
N ALA A 98 7.85 0.74 -2.62
CA ALA A 98 8.85 -0.20 -2.13
C ALA A 98 8.51 -0.68 -0.71
N GLY A 99 8.02 -1.92 -0.62
CA GLY A 99 7.57 -2.53 0.63
C GLY A 99 6.32 -1.87 1.22
N ARG A 100 5.49 -1.20 0.39
CA ARG A 100 4.28 -0.48 0.80
C ARG A 100 3.05 -0.89 0.00
#